data_AF-A0AAE0KWH3-F1
#
_entry.id   AF-A0AAE0KWH3-F1
#
_cell.length_a   1.000
_cell.length_b   1.000
_cell.length_c   1.000
_cell.angle_alpha   90.00
_cell.angle_beta   90.00
_cell.angle_gamma   90.00
#
_symmetry.space_group_name_H-M   'P 1'
#
loop_
_entity.id
_entity.type
_entity.pdbx_description
1 polymer ?
#
loop_
_entity_poly.entity_id
_entity_poly.type
_entity_poly.pdbx_seq_one_letter_code
_entity_poly.pdbx_strand_id
1 'polypeptide(L)'
;MSQLKSCVRIQLLALRVSDVKRYHVNILVLPATGVTAASIAVRDQEGLTHKEYSARTDASELTNTPKFRNRTFVLQLPANFNKNALPKQHPIAYVRVQLFTALGTGDDDDLPTNFELGASYDCPLQGEGLQRLNRGDHIQLHANLAPLGEADVELLFVDVQTGFTPGPASALPQAPGRPPPDSAREKAKALWRGGGGTKARASVNWGSALTGTQAASAATCQVMTVISRVENLPKSANPDGDEVLPSTFVACKTARQAAARKPATAITRVVPTEQNPQWDQILLLEMGEAEMDRERVLIALVNQTSNKLLAKACLPLHTFFPSLCLRSPALLPSPLVSTVEKHSRVAREQLA
;
A
#
# COMPACT_ATOMS: atom_id res chain seq x y z
N MET A 1 9.01 -8.78 -25.63
CA MET A 1 9.56 -8.04 -24.48
C MET A 1 8.49 -7.07 -23.98
N SER A 2 7.88 -7.35 -22.83
CA SER A 2 6.89 -6.46 -22.22
C SER A 2 7.59 -5.30 -21.52
N GLN A 3 7.29 -4.06 -21.90
CA GLN A 3 7.78 -2.88 -21.19
C GLN A 3 7.16 -2.83 -19.80
N LEU A 4 8.00 -2.74 -18.75
CA LEU A 4 7.56 -2.52 -17.38
C LEU A 4 6.85 -1.16 -17.31
N LYS A 5 5.59 -1.16 -16.85
CA LYS A 5 4.83 0.07 -16.60
C LYS A 5 5.43 0.78 -15.39
N SER A 6 5.90 2.01 -15.55
CA SER A 6 6.38 2.82 -14.43
C SER A 6 5.19 3.42 -13.68
N CYS A 7 5.23 3.39 -12.34
CA CYS A 7 4.16 3.92 -11.48
C CYS A 7 4.75 4.92 -10.48
N VAL A 8 3.97 5.95 -10.16
CA VAL A 8 4.31 6.94 -9.16
C VAL A 8 3.27 6.93 -8.04
N ARG A 9 3.74 6.86 -6.80
CA ARG A 9 2.90 7.07 -5.62
C ARG A 9 2.89 8.55 -5.30
N ILE A 10 1.70 9.14 -5.23
CA ILE A 10 1.48 10.54 -4.89
C ILE A 10 0.70 10.58 -3.57
N GLN A 11 1.21 11.32 -2.59
CA GLN A 11 0.54 11.54 -1.33
C GLN A 11 0.28 13.03 -1.11
N LEU A 12 -0.99 13.37 -0.88
CA LEU A 12 -1.45 14.71 -0.49
C LEU A 12 -1.23 14.88 1.03
N LEU A 13 -0.29 15.74 1.40
CA LEU A 13 0.11 15.95 2.79
C LEU A 13 -0.78 17.00 3.48
N ALA A 14 -0.99 18.14 2.80
CA ALA A 14 -1.82 19.23 3.27
C ALA A 14 -2.46 19.98 2.10
N LEU A 15 -3.63 20.55 2.35
CA LEU A 15 -4.29 21.56 1.53
C LEU A 15 -4.72 22.70 2.46
N ARG A 16 -4.26 23.92 2.16
CA ARG A 16 -4.71 25.14 2.82
C ARG A 16 -5.42 25.99 1.79
N VAL A 17 -6.56 26.57 2.15
CA VAL A 17 -7.35 27.44 1.27
C VAL A 17 -7.88 28.61 2.10
N SER A 18 -8.20 29.73 1.46
CA SER A 18 -8.72 30.92 2.14
C SER A 18 -10.19 30.77 2.55
N ASP A 19 -11.01 30.21 1.65
CA ASP A 19 -12.45 30.05 1.84
C ASP A 19 -12.81 28.81 2.69
N VAL A 20 -13.89 28.91 3.45
CA VAL A 20 -14.49 27.77 4.17
C VAL A 20 -15.54 27.12 3.25
N LYS A 21 -15.16 26.06 2.54
CA LYS A 21 -16.02 25.30 1.63
C LYS A 21 -15.76 23.79 1.75
N ARG A 22 -16.55 22.97 1.06
CA ARG A 22 -16.23 21.56 0.84
C ARG A 22 -15.41 21.45 -0.45
N TYR A 23 -14.33 20.67 -0.40
CA TYR A 23 -13.37 20.53 -1.47
C TYR A 23 -13.18 19.08 -1.86
N HIS A 24 -12.79 18.82 -3.11
CA HIS A 24 -12.07 17.60 -3.44
C HIS A 24 -10.93 17.90 -4.39
N VAL A 25 -9.92 17.04 -4.40
CA VAL A 25 -8.73 17.18 -5.24
C VAL A 25 -8.71 16.05 -6.26
N ASN A 26 -8.56 16.42 -7.53
CA ASN A 26 -8.27 15.48 -8.61
C ASN A 26 -6.79 15.59 -8.98
N ILE A 27 -6.13 14.44 -9.09
CA ILE A 27 -4.72 14.34 -9.49
C ILE A 27 -4.69 13.54 -10.78
N LEU A 28 -4.07 14.11 -11.81
CA LEU A 28 -4.01 13.57 -13.16
C LEU A 28 -2.55 13.47 -13.61
N VAL A 29 -2.18 12.36 -14.23
CA VAL A 29 -0.89 12.20 -14.92
C VAL A 29 -1.13 12.29 -16.43
N LEU A 30 -0.55 13.31 -17.05
CA LEU A 30 -0.73 13.61 -18.47
C LEU A 30 0.59 13.43 -19.24
N PRO A 31 0.59 12.85 -20.45
CA PRO A 31 1.77 12.85 -21.32
C PRO A 31 2.09 14.26 -21.80
N ALA A 32 3.37 14.60 -21.99
CA ALA A 32 3.73 15.94 -22.46
C ALA A 32 3.43 16.16 -23.95
N THR A 33 3.45 15.11 -24.76
CA THR A 33 3.06 15.17 -26.18
C THR A 33 1.54 15.22 -26.30
N GLY A 34 0.99 16.40 -26.58
CA GLY A 34 -0.44 16.58 -26.88
C GLY A 34 -1.22 17.50 -25.93
N VAL A 35 -0.58 18.10 -24.92
CA VAL A 35 -1.25 19.03 -24.01
C VAL A 35 -1.09 20.45 -24.52
N THR A 36 -2.06 20.94 -25.28
CA THR A 36 -2.34 22.39 -25.31
C THR A 36 -3.15 22.71 -24.05
N ALA A 37 -2.72 23.70 -23.26
CA ALA A 37 -3.37 24.10 -22.01
C ALA A 37 -4.90 24.35 -22.16
N ALA A 38 -5.35 24.68 -23.37
CA ALA A 38 -6.75 24.94 -23.72
C ALA A 38 -7.59 23.69 -24.09
N SER A 39 -6.99 22.53 -24.42
CA SER A 39 -7.74 21.34 -24.90
C SER A 39 -8.21 20.40 -23.79
N ILE A 40 -7.86 20.69 -22.54
CA ILE A 40 -8.28 19.93 -21.35
C ILE A 40 -9.06 20.87 -20.42
N ALA A 41 -9.85 21.77 -20.99
CA ALA A 41 -10.97 22.38 -20.31
C ALA A 41 -12.13 21.39 -20.40
N VAL A 42 -12.51 20.83 -19.24
CA VAL A 42 -13.87 20.35 -18.94
C VAL A 42 -14.57 19.68 -20.13
N ARG A 43 -14.08 18.51 -20.55
CA ARG A 43 -14.95 17.52 -21.18
C ARG A 43 -15.14 16.39 -20.19
N ASP A 44 -16.41 16.22 -19.84
CA ASP A 44 -16.97 15.17 -19.00
C ASP A 44 -16.21 13.84 -19.17
N GLN A 45 -15.63 13.30 -18.09
CA GLN A 45 -16.37 12.40 -17.19
C GLN A 45 -17.22 11.37 -17.92
N GLU A 46 -16.66 10.63 -18.88
CA GLU A 46 -17.15 9.27 -19.20
C GLU A 46 -16.22 8.48 -20.16
N GLY A 47 -15.43 9.16 -21.01
CA GLY A 47 -14.69 8.48 -22.08
C GLY A 47 -13.20 8.18 -21.86
N LEU A 48 -12.52 8.86 -20.93
CA LEU A 48 -11.04 8.83 -20.81
C LEU A 48 -10.52 8.66 -19.37
N THR A 49 -11.39 8.40 -18.40
CA THR A 49 -11.00 8.06 -17.02
C THR A 49 -10.46 6.64 -16.96
N HIS A 50 -9.31 6.41 -17.60
CA HIS A 50 -8.48 5.30 -17.22
C HIS A 50 -8.09 5.55 -15.75
N LYS A 51 -8.66 4.75 -14.85
CA LYS A 51 -8.35 4.76 -13.40
C LYS A 51 -6.86 4.69 -13.10
N GLU A 52 -6.05 4.26 -14.08
CA GLU A 52 -4.60 4.20 -14.01
C GLU A 52 -3.92 5.59 -13.98
N TYR A 53 -4.51 6.65 -14.56
CA TYR A 53 -3.87 7.97 -14.70
C TYR A 53 -4.54 9.07 -13.88
N SER A 54 -5.64 8.75 -13.19
CA SER A 54 -6.45 9.71 -12.46
C SER A 54 -6.77 9.21 -11.05
N ALA A 55 -6.67 10.11 -10.09
CA ALA A 55 -7.06 9.90 -8.71
C ALA A 55 -7.94 11.04 -8.24
N ARG A 56 -8.87 10.73 -7.35
CA ARG A 56 -9.80 11.68 -6.74
C ARG A 56 -9.83 11.45 -5.23
N THR A 57 -9.72 12.51 -4.45
CA THR A 57 -10.02 12.46 -3.02
C THR A 57 -11.52 12.42 -2.77
N ASP A 58 -11.91 12.00 -1.58
CA ASP A 58 -13.24 12.18 -1.03
C ASP A 58 -13.53 13.68 -0.90
N ALA A 59 -14.81 14.03 -0.84
CA ALA A 59 -15.20 15.38 -0.48
C ALA A 59 -14.80 15.67 0.98
N SER A 60 -14.21 16.84 1.23
CA SER A 60 -13.86 17.29 2.57
C SER A 60 -15.10 17.73 3.34
N GLU A 61 -14.92 17.84 4.65
CA GLU A 61 -15.81 18.63 5.50
C GLU A 61 -15.76 20.13 5.11
N LEU A 62 -16.70 20.91 5.64
CA LEU A 62 -16.76 22.35 5.43
C LEU A 62 -15.66 23.03 6.26
N THR A 63 -14.51 23.29 5.65
CA THR A 63 -13.33 23.85 6.35
C THR A 63 -12.39 24.52 5.37
N ASN A 64 -11.57 25.45 5.87
CA ASN A 64 -10.47 26.06 5.12
C ASN A 64 -9.15 25.26 5.22
N THR A 65 -9.15 24.16 5.98
CA THR A 65 -8.00 23.25 6.15
C THR A 65 -8.43 21.80 5.96
N PRO A 66 -8.90 21.43 4.76
CA PRO A 66 -9.51 20.13 4.49
C PRO A 66 -8.54 18.98 4.73
N LYS A 67 -9.03 17.93 5.42
CA LYS A 67 -8.33 16.66 5.61
C LYS A 67 -9.05 15.56 4.85
N PHE A 68 -8.32 14.87 3.99
CA PHE A 68 -8.84 13.79 3.16
C PHE A 68 -8.50 12.42 3.74
N ARG A 69 -9.47 11.50 3.74
CA ARG A 69 -9.26 10.11 4.19
C ARG A 69 -8.42 9.33 3.18
N ASN A 70 -8.76 9.43 1.91
CA ASN A 70 -8.01 8.91 0.76
C ASN A 70 -7.04 9.97 0.21
N ARG A 71 -5.84 10.03 0.76
CA ARG A 71 -4.81 11.02 0.38
C ARG A 71 -3.57 10.42 -0.27
N THR A 72 -3.54 9.10 -0.51
CA THR A 72 -2.42 8.41 -1.14
C THR A 72 -2.91 7.66 -2.36
N PHE A 73 -2.24 7.86 -3.48
CA PHE A 73 -2.62 7.31 -4.77
C PHE A 73 -1.40 6.70 -5.46
N VAL A 74 -1.62 5.68 -6.29
CA VAL A 74 -0.60 5.11 -7.18
C VAL A 74 -1.11 5.28 -8.59
N LEU A 75 -0.40 6.10 -9.37
CA LEU A 75 -0.76 6.45 -10.74
C LEU A 75 0.30 5.94 -11.70
N GLN A 76 -0.13 5.46 -12.85
CA GLN A 76 0.76 4.99 -13.89
C GLN A 76 1.35 6.18 -14.65
N LEU A 77 2.64 6.12 -14.96
CA LEU A 77 3.29 7.07 -15.85
C LEU A 77 3.03 6.67 -17.32
N PRO A 78 2.98 7.62 -18.26
CA PRO A 78 2.81 7.33 -19.68
C PRO A 78 3.87 6.34 -20.17
N ALA A 79 3.52 5.42 -21.09
CA ALA A 79 4.45 4.37 -21.55
C ALA A 79 5.75 4.91 -22.17
N ASN A 80 5.71 6.13 -22.71
CA ASN A 80 6.86 6.82 -23.28
C ASN A 80 7.79 7.44 -22.23
N PHE A 81 7.52 7.21 -20.94
CA PHE A 81 8.37 7.61 -19.84
C PHE A 81 9.65 6.75 -19.85
N ASN A 82 10.58 7.15 -20.70
CA ASN A 82 11.88 6.53 -20.78
C ASN A 82 12.75 7.07 -19.64
N LYS A 83 13.02 6.23 -18.62
CA LYS A 83 13.90 6.56 -17.48
C LYS A 83 15.31 7.00 -17.92
N ASN A 84 15.73 6.58 -19.10
CA ASN A 84 17.04 6.88 -19.69
C ASN A 84 16.99 8.05 -20.70
N ALA A 85 15.84 8.69 -20.90
CA ALA A 85 15.81 9.92 -21.68
C ALA A 85 16.70 10.95 -20.96
N LEU A 86 17.75 11.42 -21.65
CA LEU A 86 18.52 12.58 -21.22
C LEU A 86 17.58 13.72 -20.82
N PRO A 87 18.00 14.64 -19.93
CA PRO A 87 17.24 15.83 -19.61
C PRO A 87 16.99 16.64 -20.88
N LYS A 88 15.91 16.32 -21.58
CA LYS A 88 15.42 17.08 -22.72
C LYS A 88 14.86 18.37 -22.14
N GLN A 89 14.98 19.45 -22.90
CA GLN A 89 14.41 20.76 -22.56
C GLN A 89 12.88 20.75 -22.42
N HIS A 90 12.22 19.64 -22.76
CA HIS A 90 10.77 19.47 -22.69
C HIS A 90 10.38 18.45 -21.63
N PRO A 91 9.29 18.70 -20.88
CA PRO A 91 8.78 17.75 -19.90
C PRO A 91 8.35 16.46 -20.60
N ILE A 92 8.43 15.34 -19.86
CA ILE A 92 8.02 14.01 -20.37
C ILE A 92 6.56 13.75 -20.02
N ALA A 93 6.15 14.21 -18.85
CA ALA A 93 4.79 14.14 -18.34
C ALA A 93 4.50 15.35 -17.45
N TYR A 94 3.21 15.59 -17.19
CA TYR A 94 2.74 16.57 -16.23
C TYR A 94 1.91 15.87 -15.16
N VAL A 95 2.08 16.29 -13.92
CA VAL A 95 1.15 15.97 -12.83
C VAL A 95 0.28 17.19 -12.64
N ARG A 96 -0.98 17.07 -13.03
CA ARG A 96 -1.99 18.12 -12.88
C ARG A 96 -2.77 17.88 -11.60
N VAL A 97 -2.82 18.89 -10.74
CA VAL A 97 -3.60 18.93 -9.51
C VAL A 97 -4.75 19.90 -9.73
N GLN A 98 -5.97 19.42 -9.60
CA GLN A 98 -7.19 20.22 -9.76
C GLN A 98 -7.94 20.26 -8.43
N LEU A 99 -8.24 21.45 -7.97
CA LEU A 99 -9.05 21.69 -6.78
C LEU A 99 -10.47 22.02 -7.21
N PHE A 100 -11.41 21.23 -6.73
CA PHE A 100 -12.83 21.41 -6.99
C PHE A 100 -13.55 21.87 -5.72
N THR A 101 -14.42 22.86 -5.88
CA THR A 101 -15.23 23.47 -4.81
C THR A 101 -16.69 23.09 -4.95
N ALA A 102 -17.34 22.70 -3.85
CA ALA A 102 -18.77 22.43 -3.88
C ALA A 102 -19.57 23.70 -4.18
N LEU A 103 -20.51 23.61 -5.13
CA LEU A 103 -21.46 24.68 -5.45
C LEU A 103 -22.68 24.55 -4.54
N GLY A 104 -22.72 25.36 -3.48
CA GLY A 104 -23.87 25.46 -2.59
C GLY A 104 -23.50 25.34 -1.10
N THR A 105 -24.07 26.22 -0.29
CA THR A 105 -23.99 26.21 1.17
C THR A 105 -25.13 25.39 1.79
N GLY A 106 -25.64 24.38 1.07
CA GLY A 106 -26.84 23.64 1.49
C GLY A 106 -26.71 23.18 2.93
N ASP A 107 -27.57 23.73 3.80
CA ASP A 107 -27.69 23.35 5.21
C ASP A 107 -28.21 21.91 5.38
N ASP A 108 -28.63 21.27 4.27
CA ASP A 108 -29.03 19.87 4.24
C ASP A 108 -27.81 18.96 4.27
N ASP A 109 -27.89 17.91 5.08
CA ASP A 109 -26.89 16.82 5.25
C ASP A 109 -26.55 16.06 3.94
N ASP A 110 -27.14 16.46 2.81
CA ASP A 110 -26.84 15.89 1.51
C ASP A 110 -25.43 16.30 1.03
N LEU A 111 -24.73 15.30 0.48
CA LEU A 111 -23.43 15.54 -0.13
C LEU A 111 -23.63 16.41 -1.38
N PRO A 112 -22.88 17.51 -1.55
CA PRO A 112 -23.00 18.34 -2.73
C PRO A 112 -22.73 17.49 -3.97
N THR A 113 -23.69 17.46 -4.89
CA THR A 113 -23.57 16.75 -6.16
C THR A 113 -22.79 17.55 -7.19
N ASN A 114 -22.80 18.88 -7.05
CA ASN A 114 -22.19 19.80 -7.99
C ASN A 114 -20.89 20.37 -7.43
N PHE A 115 -19.81 20.21 -8.19
CA PHE A 115 -18.52 20.81 -7.91
C PHE A 115 -18.02 21.58 -9.13
N GLU A 116 -17.47 22.77 -8.90
CA GLU A 116 -16.80 23.56 -9.94
C GLU A 116 -15.28 23.45 -9.79
N LEU A 117 -14.55 23.59 -10.89
CA LEU A 117 -13.10 23.67 -10.86
C LEU A 117 -12.69 25.05 -10.33
N GLY A 118 -12.20 25.09 -9.09
CA GLY A 118 -11.76 26.33 -8.44
C GLY A 118 -10.34 26.74 -8.83
N ALA A 119 -9.41 25.77 -8.92
CA ALA A 119 -8.02 26.05 -9.30
C ALA A 119 -7.32 24.81 -9.88
N SER A 120 -6.23 25.04 -10.61
CA SER A 120 -5.42 23.96 -11.20
C SER A 120 -3.94 24.31 -11.17
N TYR A 121 -3.09 23.31 -10.93
CA TYR A 121 -1.64 23.44 -10.97
C TYR A 121 -1.04 22.32 -11.81
N ASP A 122 -0.17 22.68 -12.75
CA ASP A 122 0.53 21.73 -13.62
C ASP A 122 1.99 21.63 -13.19
N CYS A 123 2.37 20.47 -12.67
CA CYS A 123 3.74 20.17 -12.30
C CYS A 123 4.44 19.41 -13.43
N PRO A 124 5.36 20.03 -14.18
CA PRO A 124 6.15 19.30 -15.18
C PRO A 124 7.09 18.30 -14.50
N LEU A 125 7.01 17.03 -14.89
CA LEU A 125 7.99 16.00 -14.52
C LEU A 125 9.19 16.10 -15.47
N GLN A 126 10.17 16.93 -15.09
CA GLN A 126 11.39 17.17 -15.86
C GLN A 126 12.61 17.43 -14.96
N GLY A 127 13.80 17.41 -15.57
CA GLY A 127 15.05 17.81 -14.92
C GLY A 127 15.39 17.01 -13.66
N GLU A 128 15.80 17.70 -12.61
CA GLU A 128 16.25 17.10 -11.34
C GLU A 128 15.13 16.33 -10.61
N GLY A 129 13.89 16.86 -10.60
CA GLY A 129 12.76 16.17 -9.97
C GLY A 129 12.53 14.80 -10.60
N LEU A 130 12.58 14.72 -11.93
CA LEU A 130 12.50 13.44 -12.63
C LEU A 130 13.66 12.49 -12.28
N GLN A 131 14.89 13.01 -12.21
CA GLN A 131 16.06 12.19 -11.87
C GLN A 131 15.98 11.63 -10.44
N ARG A 132 15.54 12.46 -9.49
CA ARG A 132 15.30 12.06 -8.10
C ARG A 132 14.21 10.99 -8.02
N LEU A 133 13.12 11.16 -8.76
CA LEU A 133 12.05 10.17 -8.82
C LEU A 133 12.59 8.83 -9.33
N ASN A 134 13.38 8.85 -10.41
CA ASN A 134 13.99 7.64 -10.98
C ASN A 134 14.97 6.93 -10.02
N ARG A 135 15.56 7.64 -9.05
CA ARG A 135 16.39 7.06 -7.99
C ARG A 135 15.58 6.46 -6.84
N GLY A 136 14.26 6.66 -6.84
CA GLY A 136 13.39 6.32 -5.72
C GLY A 136 13.40 7.35 -4.60
N ASP A 137 13.95 8.55 -4.84
CA ASP A 137 13.95 9.61 -3.84
C ASP A 137 12.54 10.16 -3.64
N HIS A 138 12.31 10.62 -2.41
CA HIS A 138 11.12 11.34 -2.03
C HIS A 138 11.21 12.78 -2.53
N ILE A 139 10.18 13.24 -3.25
CA ILE A 139 10.09 14.62 -3.74
C ILE A 139 8.88 15.27 -3.13
N GLN A 140 9.11 16.35 -2.39
CA GLN A 140 8.06 17.21 -1.86
C GLN A 140 7.85 18.38 -2.81
N LEU A 141 6.61 18.58 -3.26
CA LEU A 141 6.23 19.68 -4.13
C LEU A 141 5.18 20.55 -3.44
N HIS A 142 5.45 21.85 -3.43
CA HIS A 142 4.50 22.89 -3.04
C HIS A 142 3.87 23.45 -4.30
N ALA A 143 2.57 23.25 -4.44
CA ALA A 143 1.79 23.67 -5.58
C ALA A 143 0.90 24.84 -5.16
N ASN A 144 1.18 26.02 -5.72
CA ASN A 144 0.30 27.18 -5.56
C ASN A 144 -0.78 27.15 -6.64
N LEU A 145 -2.00 26.85 -6.22
CA LEU A 145 -3.17 26.67 -7.05
C LEU A 145 -3.82 28.04 -7.38
N ALA A 146 -3.49 28.59 -8.55
CA ALA A 146 -4.15 29.79 -9.08
C ALA A 146 -5.49 29.43 -9.77
N PRO A 147 -6.50 30.32 -9.77
CA PRO A 147 -6.50 31.71 -9.30
C PRO A 147 -6.82 31.93 -7.81
N LEU A 148 -7.00 30.87 -7.01
CA LEU A 148 -7.46 30.96 -5.61
C LEU A 148 -6.48 31.61 -4.61
N GLY A 149 -5.37 32.20 -5.08
CA GLY A 149 -4.52 33.15 -4.35
C GLY A 149 -3.64 32.57 -3.23
N GLU A 150 -4.13 31.57 -2.50
CA GLU A 150 -3.46 31.02 -1.31
C GLU A 150 -3.78 29.52 -1.11
N ALA A 151 -4.06 28.81 -2.21
CA ALA A 151 -4.26 27.39 -2.15
C ALA A 151 -2.90 26.67 -2.27
N ASP A 152 -2.33 26.25 -1.12
CA ASP A 152 -1.06 25.52 -1.07
C ASP A 152 -1.32 24.03 -0.91
N VAL A 153 -0.80 23.25 -1.86
CA VAL A 153 -0.89 21.80 -1.87
C VAL A 153 0.50 21.20 -1.75
N GLU A 154 0.67 20.38 -0.73
CA GLU A 154 1.92 19.66 -0.48
C GLU A 154 1.78 18.22 -0.96
N LEU A 155 2.59 17.84 -1.96
CA LEU A 155 2.60 16.50 -2.56
C LEU A 155 3.91 15.78 -2.30
N LEU A 156 3.84 14.49 -1.98
CA LEU A 156 4.98 13.60 -1.90
C LEU A 156 4.96 12.56 -3.02
N PHE A 157 6.04 12.50 -3.81
CA PHE A 157 6.23 11.52 -4.89
C PHE A 157 7.20 10.42 -4.48
N VAL A 158 6.86 9.17 -4.80
CA VAL A 158 7.72 7.98 -4.61
C VAL A 158 7.62 7.08 -5.85
N ASP A 159 8.74 6.70 -6.46
CA ASP A 159 8.76 5.70 -7.54
C ASP A 159 8.40 4.33 -6.96
N VAL A 160 7.37 3.70 -7.53
CA VAL A 160 6.98 2.34 -7.17
C VAL A 160 7.53 1.44 -8.26
N GLN A 161 8.76 0.96 -8.05
CA GLN A 161 9.36 0.02 -8.97
C GLN A 161 8.61 -1.31 -8.91
N THR A 162 7.78 -1.58 -9.91
CA THR A 162 7.23 -2.92 -10.15
C THR A 162 8.35 -3.78 -10.75
N GLY A 163 9.20 -4.36 -9.91
CA GLY A 163 10.26 -5.28 -10.32
C GLY A 163 11.68 -4.76 -10.08
N PHE A 164 12.07 -4.64 -8.81
CA PHE A 164 13.47 -4.59 -8.44
C PHE A 164 14.02 -6.02 -8.39
N THR A 165 14.82 -6.42 -9.38
CA THR A 165 15.76 -7.54 -9.20
C THR A 165 16.95 -7.00 -8.41
N PRO A 166 17.20 -7.45 -7.17
CA PRO A 166 18.41 -7.06 -6.47
C PRO A 166 19.62 -7.53 -7.28
N GLY A 167 20.51 -6.59 -7.62
CA GLY A 167 21.82 -6.95 -8.14
C GLY A 167 22.57 -7.82 -7.12
N PRO A 168 23.48 -8.69 -7.57
CA PRO A 168 24.19 -9.60 -6.66
C PRO A 168 24.92 -8.77 -5.60
N ALA A 169 24.51 -8.96 -4.34
CA ALA A 169 25.15 -8.32 -3.21
C ALA A 169 26.63 -8.69 -3.21
N SER A 170 27.49 -7.68 -3.32
CA SER A 170 28.93 -7.82 -3.13
C SER A 170 29.16 -8.37 -1.72
N ALA A 171 29.64 -9.61 -1.63
CA ALA A 171 29.88 -10.29 -0.37
C ALA A 171 31.00 -9.58 0.40
N LEU A 172 30.65 -8.96 1.54
CA LEU A 172 31.61 -8.60 2.58
C LEU A 172 31.85 -9.82 3.48
N PRO A 173 33.08 -10.04 3.97
CA PRO A 173 33.44 -11.22 4.74
C PRO A 173 32.78 -11.20 6.13
N GLN A 174 32.12 -12.30 6.49
CA GLN A 174 31.53 -12.50 7.81
C GLN A 174 32.62 -12.74 8.86
N ALA A 175 32.60 -11.98 9.94
CA ALA A 175 33.35 -12.25 11.16
C ALA A 175 32.64 -13.32 12.02
N PRO A 176 33.36 -14.16 12.77
CA PRO A 176 32.75 -15.26 13.52
C PRO A 176 32.25 -14.82 14.91
N GLY A 177 31.04 -15.28 15.25
CA GLY A 177 30.71 -15.67 16.62
C GLY A 177 29.98 -14.65 17.50
N ARG A 178 28.63 -14.73 17.52
CA ARG A 178 27.85 -14.50 18.75
C ARG A 178 26.53 -15.29 18.69
N PRO A 179 26.18 -16.09 19.71
CA PRO A 179 24.92 -16.84 19.72
C PRO A 179 23.71 -15.93 20.02
N PRO A 180 22.52 -16.21 19.45
CA PRO A 180 21.31 -15.43 19.68
C PRO A 180 20.58 -15.80 20.98
N PRO A 181 19.75 -14.90 21.53
CA PRO A 181 18.91 -15.19 22.70
C PRO A 181 17.63 -15.94 22.30
N ASP A 182 17.51 -17.20 22.71
CA ASP A 182 16.47 -18.16 22.27
C ASP A 182 15.12 -18.10 23.03
N SER A 183 14.92 -17.18 23.98
CA SER A 183 13.72 -17.24 24.85
C SER A 183 12.41 -16.73 24.22
N ALA A 184 12.47 -15.93 23.15
CA ALA A 184 11.28 -15.42 22.45
C ALA A 184 10.76 -16.39 21.36
N ARG A 185 11.65 -17.20 20.79
CA ARG A 185 11.34 -18.08 19.65
C ARG A 185 10.61 -19.36 20.06
N GLU A 186 10.84 -19.84 21.28
CA GLU A 186 10.17 -21.04 21.80
C GLU A 186 8.74 -20.79 22.27
N LYS A 187 8.42 -19.60 22.80
CA LYS A 187 7.08 -19.31 23.35
C LYS A 187 6.00 -19.15 22.28
N ALA A 188 6.36 -18.76 21.06
CA ALA A 188 5.44 -18.68 19.92
C ALA A 188 4.98 -20.06 19.40
N LYS A 189 5.67 -21.16 19.75
CA LYS A 189 5.31 -22.53 19.30
C LYS A 189 4.12 -23.13 20.07
N ALA A 190 3.88 -22.71 21.31
CA ALA A 190 2.95 -23.41 22.20
C ALA A 190 1.47 -23.03 22.03
N LEU A 191 1.16 -21.84 21.50
CA LEU A 191 -0.19 -21.28 21.60
C LEU A 191 -1.18 -21.67 20.49
N TRP A 192 -0.80 -22.53 19.53
CA TRP A 192 -1.64 -22.86 18.36
C TRP A 192 -2.09 -24.32 18.26
N ARG A 193 -1.88 -25.12 19.31
CA ARG A 193 -2.41 -26.50 19.39
C ARG A 193 -3.65 -26.57 20.28
N GLY A 194 -4.81 -26.28 19.67
CA GLY A 194 -6.09 -26.81 20.15
C GLY A 194 -6.16 -28.31 19.83
N GLY A 195 -6.51 -29.12 20.83
CA GLY A 195 -6.32 -30.56 20.92
C GLY A 195 -7.13 -31.47 19.97
N GLY A 196 -6.70 -32.74 19.98
CA GLY A 196 -7.29 -33.89 19.28
C GLY A 196 -6.21 -34.96 19.09
N GLY A 197 -6.15 -35.93 20.00
CA GLY A 197 -5.15 -37.00 19.96
C GLY A 197 -5.46 -38.10 18.94
N THR A 198 -4.42 -38.71 18.37
CA THR A 198 -4.22 -40.18 18.29
C THR A 198 -2.86 -40.49 17.63
N LYS A 199 -2.42 -41.74 17.81
CA LYS A 199 -1.04 -42.23 17.80
C LYS A 199 -0.40 -42.36 16.41
N ALA A 200 0.93 -42.27 16.45
CA ALA A 200 1.97 -42.71 15.52
C ALA A 200 1.60 -43.68 14.37
N ARG A 201 2.20 -43.45 13.20
CA ARG A 201 3.28 -44.32 12.68
C ARG A 201 4.10 -43.62 11.61
N ALA A 202 5.43 -43.69 11.75
CA ALA A 202 6.39 -43.29 10.74
C ALA A 202 6.47 -44.37 9.65
N SER A 203 6.51 -43.96 8.39
CA SER A 203 7.10 -44.75 7.31
C SER A 203 8.01 -43.84 6.50
N VAL A 204 9.30 -44.08 6.65
CA VAL A 204 10.37 -43.54 5.82
C VAL A 204 10.30 -44.26 4.47
N ASN A 205 10.20 -43.51 3.36
CA ASN A 205 10.39 -44.08 2.02
C ASN A 205 11.55 -43.33 1.35
N TRP A 206 12.65 -44.06 1.16
CA TRP A 206 13.78 -43.66 0.34
C TRP A 206 13.55 -44.22 -1.06
N GLY A 207 13.59 -43.35 -2.08
CA GLY A 207 13.64 -43.77 -3.47
C GLY A 207 12.62 -43.06 -4.37
N SER A 208 13.04 -42.01 -5.05
CA SER A 208 13.19 -42.11 -6.52
C SER A 208 13.87 -40.87 -7.06
N ALA A 209 14.96 -41.12 -7.77
CA ALA A 209 15.73 -40.15 -8.51
C ALA A 209 15.09 -39.90 -9.89
N LEU A 210 15.43 -38.76 -10.48
CA LEU A 210 15.46 -38.49 -11.93
C LEU A 210 14.10 -38.32 -12.64
N THR A 211 13.52 -37.14 -12.51
CA THR A 211 12.92 -36.43 -13.65
C THR A 211 13.36 -34.96 -13.57
N GLY A 212 14.44 -34.64 -14.28
CA GLY A 212 14.91 -33.27 -14.45
C GLY A 212 14.00 -32.51 -15.41
N THR A 213 12.83 -32.10 -14.94
CA THR A 213 12.19 -30.89 -15.48
C THR A 213 12.82 -29.72 -14.73
N GLN A 214 13.54 -28.88 -15.45
CA GLN A 214 14.10 -27.64 -14.92
C GLN A 214 12.91 -26.73 -14.57
N ALA A 215 12.37 -26.89 -13.37
CA ALA A 215 11.31 -26.06 -12.85
C ALA A 215 11.84 -24.62 -12.86
N ALA A 216 11.18 -23.76 -13.62
CA ALA A 216 11.42 -22.33 -13.56
C ALA A 216 11.40 -21.94 -12.08
N SER A 217 12.53 -21.45 -11.57
CA SER A 217 12.66 -20.97 -10.20
C SER A 217 11.52 -19.99 -9.95
N ALA A 218 10.56 -20.37 -9.11
CA ALA A 218 9.44 -19.51 -8.78
C ALA A 218 10.01 -18.22 -8.17
N ALA A 219 9.83 -17.09 -8.87
CA ALA A 219 10.32 -15.81 -8.38
C ALA A 219 9.69 -15.53 -7.00
N THR A 220 10.54 -15.22 -6.03
CA THR A 220 10.12 -14.79 -4.70
C THR A 220 10.13 -13.26 -4.64
N CYS A 221 9.17 -12.71 -3.92
CA CYS A 221 9.08 -11.28 -3.64
C CYS A 221 9.07 -11.05 -2.13
N GLN A 222 9.51 -9.86 -1.73
CA GLN A 222 9.50 -9.41 -0.35
C GLN A 222 8.48 -8.30 -0.18
N VAL A 223 7.51 -8.51 0.71
CA VAL A 223 6.55 -7.49 1.12
C VAL A 223 7.05 -6.83 2.38
N MET A 224 7.35 -5.54 2.27
CA MET A 224 7.80 -4.70 3.36
C MET A 224 6.58 -4.09 4.09
N THR A 225 6.44 -4.39 5.37
CA THR A 225 5.36 -3.89 6.23
C THR A 225 5.94 -3.03 7.34
N VAL A 226 5.60 -1.75 7.37
CA VAL A 226 6.05 -0.82 8.42
C VAL A 226 5.02 -0.79 9.54
N ILE A 227 5.44 -1.15 10.76
CA ILE A 227 4.64 -1.08 11.98
C ILE A 227 5.10 0.16 12.76
N SER A 228 4.33 1.24 12.69
CA SER A 228 4.63 2.49 13.38
C SER A 228 4.17 2.44 14.84
N ARG A 229 2.86 2.60 15.08
CA ARG A 229 2.26 2.71 16.42
C ARG A 229 0.82 2.22 16.46
N VAL A 230 0.32 1.98 17.67
CA VAL A 230 -1.12 1.79 17.96
C VAL A 230 -1.54 2.86 18.95
N GLU A 231 -2.79 3.32 18.85
CA GLU A 231 -3.36 4.33 19.73
C GLU A 231 -4.56 3.76 20.51
N ASN A 232 -4.72 4.18 21.76
CA ASN A 232 -5.84 3.85 22.63
C ASN A 232 -6.05 2.34 22.85
N LEU A 233 -4.98 1.60 23.15
CA LEU A 233 -5.10 0.18 23.49
C LEU A 233 -5.98 -0.02 24.73
N PRO A 234 -6.93 -0.98 24.70
CA PRO A 234 -7.69 -1.33 25.88
C PRO A 234 -6.77 -1.95 26.93
N LYS A 235 -7.07 -1.66 28.20
CA LYS A 235 -6.44 -2.39 29.31
C LYS A 235 -6.86 -3.86 29.24
N SER A 236 -5.94 -4.76 29.55
CA SER A 236 -6.24 -6.19 29.61
C SER A 236 -6.41 -6.62 31.06
N ALA A 237 -7.47 -7.38 31.33
CA ALA A 237 -7.64 -8.01 32.64
C ALA A 237 -6.48 -8.98 32.92
N ASN A 238 -5.74 -8.71 33.99
CA ASN A 238 -4.76 -9.64 34.53
C ASN A 238 -5.51 -10.84 35.14
N PRO A 239 -4.94 -12.07 35.18
CA PRO A 239 -5.47 -13.19 35.98
C PRO A 239 -5.90 -12.82 37.41
N ASP A 240 -5.27 -11.82 38.02
CA ASP A 240 -5.58 -11.36 39.37
C ASP A 240 -6.82 -10.43 39.44
N GLY A 241 -7.46 -10.15 38.30
CA GLY A 241 -8.65 -9.29 38.19
C GLY A 241 -8.34 -7.81 37.95
N ASP A 242 -7.10 -7.38 38.13
CA ASP A 242 -6.68 -5.99 37.91
C ASP A 242 -6.59 -5.63 36.43
N GLU A 243 -7.05 -4.43 36.07
CA GLU A 243 -6.89 -3.87 34.72
C GLU A 243 -5.49 -3.27 34.54
N VAL A 244 -4.63 -3.99 33.80
CA VAL A 244 -3.25 -3.55 33.53
C VAL A 244 -3.07 -3.27 32.04
N LEU A 245 -2.28 -2.25 31.73
CA LEU A 245 -1.88 -1.97 30.34
C LEU A 245 -1.06 -3.15 29.80
N PRO A 246 -1.39 -3.68 28.62
CA PRO A 246 -0.71 -4.85 28.09
C PRO A 246 0.72 -4.50 27.63
N SER A 247 1.67 -5.40 27.87
CA SER A 247 2.94 -5.42 27.14
C SER A 247 2.69 -6.03 25.77
N THR A 248 3.08 -5.38 24.68
CA THR A 248 2.61 -5.74 23.33
C THR A 248 3.71 -5.92 22.30
N PHE A 249 3.46 -6.80 21.34
CA PHE A 249 4.23 -6.92 20.11
C PHE A 249 3.30 -7.21 18.93
N VAL A 250 3.78 -6.91 17.72
CA VAL A 250 3.06 -7.16 16.48
C VAL A 250 3.71 -8.32 15.74
N ALA A 251 2.89 -9.26 15.28
CA ALA A 251 3.29 -10.40 14.48
C ALA A 251 2.62 -10.34 13.11
N CYS A 252 3.42 -10.51 12.06
CA CYS A 252 2.97 -10.54 10.68
C CYS A 252 3.22 -11.91 10.06
N LYS A 253 2.23 -12.42 9.32
CA LYS A 253 2.36 -13.64 8.50
C LYS A 253 1.39 -13.64 7.34
N THR A 254 1.64 -14.46 6.34
CA THR A 254 0.68 -14.60 5.22
C THR A 254 -0.52 -15.48 5.61
N ALA A 255 -1.65 -15.32 4.93
CA ALA A 255 -2.83 -16.14 5.14
C ALA A 255 -2.54 -17.62 4.87
N ARG A 256 -1.73 -17.93 3.86
CA ARG A 256 -1.22 -19.29 3.60
C ARG A 256 -0.38 -19.84 4.76
N GLN A 257 0.55 -19.06 5.30
CA GLN A 257 1.34 -19.47 6.47
C GLN A 257 0.43 -19.75 7.67
N ALA A 258 -0.62 -18.94 7.85
CA ALA A 258 -1.61 -19.14 8.89
C ALA A 258 -2.44 -20.42 8.68
N ALA A 259 -2.89 -20.68 7.44
CA ALA A 259 -3.62 -21.90 7.08
C ALA A 259 -2.76 -23.16 7.32
N ALA A 260 -1.47 -23.07 7.00
CA ALA A 260 -0.48 -24.11 7.29
C ALA A 260 -0.05 -24.17 8.76
N ARG A 261 -0.66 -23.36 9.65
CA ARG A 261 -0.34 -23.25 11.08
C ARG A 261 1.15 -22.99 11.35
N LYS A 262 1.84 -22.32 10.43
CA LYS A 262 3.23 -21.91 10.59
C LYS A 262 3.31 -20.73 11.58
N PRO A 263 4.37 -20.67 12.41
CA PRO A 263 4.61 -19.51 13.26
C PRO A 263 4.83 -18.26 12.40
N ALA A 264 4.57 -17.09 12.97
CA ALA A 264 4.87 -15.83 12.30
C ALA A 264 6.38 -15.71 12.06
N THR A 265 6.77 -15.36 10.85
CA THR A 265 8.18 -15.20 10.47
C THR A 265 8.69 -13.79 10.74
N ALA A 266 7.80 -12.79 10.79
CA ALA A 266 8.15 -11.40 11.04
C ALA A 266 7.42 -10.90 12.29
N ILE A 267 8.18 -10.52 13.31
CA ILE A 267 7.68 -10.04 14.61
C ILE A 267 8.44 -8.79 15.02
N THR A 268 7.77 -7.86 15.68
CA THR A 268 8.42 -6.68 16.24
C THR A 268 9.06 -6.98 17.60
N ARG A 269 9.84 -6.02 18.12
CA ARG A 269 10.19 -5.98 19.53
C ARG A 269 8.93 -5.88 20.40
N VAL A 270 9.06 -6.29 21.66
CA VAL A 270 8.05 -6.08 22.69
C VAL A 270 8.17 -4.65 23.21
N VAL A 271 7.04 -3.94 23.32
CA VAL A 271 6.93 -2.65 24.00
C VAL A 271 6.30 -2.90 25.38
N PRO A 272 6.92 -2.41 26.48
CA PRO A 272 6.38 -2.53 27.83
C PRO A 272 4.98 -1.90 27.97
N THR A 273 4.36 -2.09 29.13
CA THR A 273 2.96 -1.72 29.45
C THR A 273 2.62 -0.26 29.12
N GLU A 274 2.14 -0.01 27.91
CA GLU A 274 1.85 1.32 27.36
C GLU A 274 0.50 1.31 26.63
N GLN A 275 -0.22 2.42 26.71
CA GLN A 275 -1.51 2.60 26.02
C GLN A 275 -1.34 2.94 24.54
N ASN A 276 -0.21 3.55 24.17
CA ASN A 276 0.08 4.01 22.82
C ASN A 276 1.46 3.51 22.35
N PRO A 277 1.67 2.18 22.24
CA PRO A 277 2.98 1.62 21.94
C PRO A 277 3.46 2.03 20.54
N GLN A 278 4.76 2.32 20.46
CA GLN A 278 5.45 2.71 19.23
C GLN A 278 6.64 1.79 18.95
N TRP A 279 6.66 1.22 17.75
CA TRP A 279 7.70 0.30 17.29
C TRP A 279 8.63 0.96 16.28
N ASP A 280 8.06 1.62 15.27
CA ASP A 280 8.76 2.12 14.08
C ASP A 280 9.67 1.04 13.44
N GLN A 281 9.13 -0.18 13.31
CA GLN A 281 9.86 -1.32 12.80
C GLN A 281 9.37 -1.76 11.43
N ILE A 282 10.33 -2.17 10.61
CA ILE A 282 10.08 -2.74 9.29
C ILE A 282 10.09 -4.27 9.41
N LEU A 283 9.00 -4.90 8.98
CA LEU A 283 8.84 -6.34 8.92
C LEU A 283 8.85 -6.80 7.46
N LEU A 284 9.68 -7.79 7.14
CA LEU A 284 9.82 -8.36 5.80
C LEU A 284 9.12 -9.71 5.73
N LEU A 285 8.23 -9.88 4.75
CA LEU A 285 7.51 -11.11 4.48
C LEU A 285 7.92 -11.64 3.10
N GLU A 286 8.43 -12.85 3.05
CA GLU A 286 8.78 -13.52 1.80
C GLU A 286 7.58 -14.32 1.27
N MET A 287 7.29 -14.19 -0.02
CA MET A 287 6.23 -14.94 -0.69
C MET A 287 6.55 -15.18 -2.17
N GLY A 288 5.83 -16.11 -2.81
CA GLY A 288 5.94 -16.32 -4.24
C GLY A 288 5.25 -15.20 -5.01
N GLU A 289 5.89 -14.68 -6.05
CA GLU A 289 5.34 -13.59 -6.86
C GLU A 289 3.97 -13.98 -7.45
N ALA A 290 3.85 -15.23 -7.93
CA ALA A 290 2.62 -15.84 -8.46
C ALA A 290 1.45 -15.85 -7.47
N GLU A 291 1.73 -15.74 -6.18
CA GLU A 291 0.73 -15.87 -5.12
C GLU A 291 0.23 -14.51 -4.63
N MET A 292 0.94 -13.41 -4.94
CA MET A 292 0.63 -12.07 -4.39
C MET A 292 -0.81 -11.62 -4.65
N ASP A 293 -1.36 -11.91 -5.83
CA ASP A 293 -2.72 -11.50 -6.20
C ASP A 293 -3.79 -12.14 -5.29
N ARG A 294 -3.53 -13.35 -4.78
CA ARG A 294 -4.48 -14.11 -3.95
C ARG A 294 -4.15 -14.09 -2.46
N GLU A 295 -2.94 -13.67 -2.11
CA GLU A 295 -2.42 -13.71 -0.76
C GLU A 295 -2.92 -12.50 0.07
N ARG A 296 -2.95 -12.69 1.40
CA ARG A 296 -3.27 -11.63 2.34
C ARG A 296 -2.24 -11.60 3.45
N VAL A 297 -1.86 -10.42 3.90
CA VAL A 297 -1.02 -10.24 5.09
C VAL A 297 -1.92 -10.18 6.31
N LEU A 298 -1.64 -11.04 7.28
CA LEU A 298 -2.28 -11.03 8.59
C LEU A 298 -1.35 -10.35 9.58
N ILE A 299 -1.86 -9.31 10.21
CA ILE A 299 -1.17 -8.55 11.25
C ILE A 299 -1.91 -8.83 12.56
N ALA A 300 -1.20 -9.28 13.58
CA ALA A 300 -1.76 -9.61 14.88
C ALA A 300 -1.03 -8.82 15.97
N LEU A 301 -1.78 -8.10 16.79
CA LEU A 301 -1.28 -7.45 17.99
C LEU A 301 -1.50 -8.39 19.17
N VAL A 302 -0.43 -8.72 19.88
CA VAL A 302 -0.43 -9.77 20.90
C VAL A 302 0.06 -9.20 22.21
N ASN A 303 -0.62 -9.56 23.31
CA ASN A 303 -0.14 -9.31 24.66
C ASN A 303 0.97 -10.32 25.00
N GLN A 304 2.18 -9.86 25.27
CA GLN A 304 3.33 -10.70 25.60
C GLN A 304 3.13 -11.50 26.89
N THR A 305 2.50 -10.91 27.90
CA THR A 305 2.34 -11.52 29.22
C THR A 305 1.32 -12.66 29.17
N SER A 306 0.16 -12.41 28.58
CA SER A 306 -0.94 -13.39 28.52
C SER A 306 -0.93 -14.25 27.25
N ASN A 307 -0.11 -13.91 26.26
CA ASN A 307 -0.14 -14.43 24.89
C ASN A 307 -1.52 -14.28 24.21
N LYS A 308 -2.44 -13.48 24.75
CA LYS A 308 -3.75 -13.27 24.14
C LYS A 308 -3.65 -12.33 22.95
N LEU A 309 -4.41 -12.65 21.91
CA LEU A 309 -4.60 -11.77 20.75
C LEU A 309 -5.44 -10.57 21.18
N LEU A 310 -4.91 -9.37 21.02
CA LEU A 310 -5.60 -8.12 21.33
C LEU A 310 -6.36 -7.57 20.11
N ALA A 311 -5.72 -7.62 18.94
CA ALA A 311 -6.33 -7.17 17.70
C ALA A 311 -5.75 -7.93 16.50
N LYS A 312 -6.51 -7.99 15.41
CA LYS A 312 -6.09 -8.63 14.16
C LYS A 312 -6.57 -7.81 12.97
N ALA A 313 -5.67 -7.57 12.02
CA ALA A 313 -5.97 -6.98 10.73
C ALA A 313 -5.61 -7.94 9.60
N CYS A 314 -6.35 -7.85 8.50
CA CYS A 314 -6.10 -8.62 7.29
C CYS A 314 -6.02 -7.66 6.11
N LEU A 315 -4.86 -7.63 5.46
CA LEU A 315 -4.57 -6.76 4.33
C LEU A 315 -4.52 -7.59 3.04
N PRO A 316 -5.50 -7.47 2.13
CA PRO A 316 -5.45 -8.15 0.85
C PRO A 316 -4.35 -7.54 -0.03
N LEU A 317 -3.43 -8.33 -0.56
CA LEU A 317 -2.28 -7.77 -1.29
C LEU A 317 -2.64 -7.23 -2.68
N HIS A 318 -3.62 -7.83 -3.37
CA HIS A 318 -4.08 -7.34 -4.68
C HIS A 318 -4.57 -5.88 -4.66
N THR A 319 -5.06 -5.37 -3.53
CA THR A 319 -5.50 -3.96 -3.45
C THR A 319 -4.33 -2.99 -3.42
N PHE A 320 -3.16 -3.43 -2.94
CA PHE A 320 -1.94 -2.61 -2.89
C PHE A 320 -1.08 -2.79 -4.13
N PHE A 321 -1.23 -3.93 -4.81
CA PHE A 321 -0.46 -4.31 -5.98
C PHE A 321 -1.36 -4.71 -7.17
N PRO A 322 -2.27 -3.83 -7.63
CA PRO A 322 -3.25 -4.17 -8.68
C PRO A 322 -2.60 -4.55 -10.03
N SER A 323 -1.36 -4.10 -10.26
CA SER A 323 -0.60 -4.36 -11.49
C SER A 323 0.25 -5.63 -11.45
N LEU A 324 0.34 -6.32 -10.30
CA LEU A 324 1.04 -7.61 -10.16
C LEU A 324 0.14 -8.81 -10.45
N CYS A 325 -1.02 -8.57 -11.07
CA CYS A 325 -1.84 -9.58 -11.72
C CYS A 325 -1.00 -10.19 -12.87
N LEU A 326 -0.12 -11.11 -12.50
CA LEU A 326 0.73 -11.86 -13.40
C LEU A 326 -0.19 -12.46 -14.45
N ARG A 327 -0.01 -12.01 -15.70
CA ARG A 327 -0.57 -12.73 -16.84
C ARG A 327 -0.07 -14.16 -16.70
N SER A 328 -0.97 -15.05 -16.33
CA SER A 328 -0.77 -16.48 -16.50
C SER A 328 -0.21 -16.67 -17.92
N PRO A 329 0.89 -17.40 -18.12
CA PRO A 329 1.30 -17.81 -19.45
C PRO A 329 0.34 -18.92 -19.90
N ALA A 330 -0.94 -18.58 -20.07
CA ALA A 330 -1.94 -19.42 -20.67
C ALA A 330 -2.09 -18.98 -22.12
N LEU A 331 -1.62 -19.86 -23.00
CA LEU A 331 -1.88 -19.90 -24.43
C LEU A 331 -3.32 -19.44 -24.74
N LEU A 332 -3.48 -18.43 -25.59
CA LEU A 332 -4.73 -18.15 -26.31
C LEU A 332 -4.91 -19.21 -27.42
N PRO A 333 -6.11 -19.45 -27.99
CA PRO A 333 -7.31 -18.58 -28.06
C PRO A 333 -8.60 -19.31 -27.55
N SER A 334 -9.81 -18.76 -27.42
CA SER A 334 -10.61 -17.75 -28.15
C SER A 334 -11.88 -17.40 -27.31
N PRO A 335 -12.83 -16.55 -27.77
CA PRO A 335 -13.65 -15.71 -26.90
C PRO A 335 -14.99 -16.33 -26.53
N LEU A 336 -15.45 -16.10 -25.29
CA LEU A 336 -16.89 -16.03 -25.00
C LEU A 336 -17.19 -15.08 -23.81
N VAL A 337 -18.16 -14.24 -24.10
CA VAL A 337 -19.01 -13.36 -23.28
C VAL A 337 -19.30 -13.89 -21.86
N SER A 338 -19.17 -13.06 -20.83
CA SER A 338 -20.29 -12.64 -19.98
C SER A 338 -19.89 -11.69 -18.84
N THR A 339 -20.75 -10.70 -18.68
CA THR A 339 -20.86 -9.69 -17.63
C THR A 339 -21.24 -10.30 -16.28
N VAL A 340 -20.60 -9.92 -15.18
CA VAL A 340 -21.19 -9.97 -13.83
C VAL A 340 -20.63 -8.83 -12.97
N GLU A 341 -21.48 -7.86 -12.65
CA GLU A 341 -21.33 -6.91 -11.54
C GLU A 341 -21.41 -7.66 -10.20
N LYS A 342 -20.62 -7.25 -9.20
CA LYS A 342 -20.97 -7.49 -7.78
C LYS A 342 -20.36 -6.42 -6.88
N HIS A 343 -21.26 -5.63 -6.29
CA HIS A 343 -21.03 -4.85 -5.08
C HIS A 343 -20.79 -5.77 -3.89
N SER A 344 -19.85 -5.41 -3.01
CA SER A 344 -19.83 -5.92 -1.64
C SER A 344 -19.54 -4.81 -0.64
N ARG A 345 -20.61 -4.38 0.05
CA ARG A 345 -20.54 -3.81 1.40
C ARG A 345 -20.06 -4.90 2.34
N VAL A 346 -19.10 -4.61 3.21
CA VAL A 346 -18.81 -5.44 4.38
C VAL A 346 -19.20 -4.66 5.63
N ALA A 347 -20.22 -5.21 6.30
CA ALA A 347 -20.75 -4.75 7.57
C ALA A 347 -19.70 -4.89 8.68
N ARG A 348 -19.71 -3.91 9.59
CA ARG A 348 -19.18 -4.05 10.95
C ARG A 348 -20.07 -5.03 11.70
N GLU A 349 -19.50 -6.14 12.14
CA GLU A 349 -20.07 -6.91 13.24
C GLU A 349 -19.11 -6.85 14.41
N GLN A 350 -19.66 -6.33 15.52
CA GLN A 350 -19.11 -6.35 16.86
C GLN A 350 -19.03 -7.77 17.39
N LEU A 351 -18.22 -7.98 18.42
CA LEU A 351 -18.49 -8.73 19.66
C LEU A 351 -17.15 -8.72 20.43
N ALA A 352 -17.12 -8.09 21.62
CA ALA A 352 -17.41 -8.70 22.92
C ALA A 352 -16.32 -9.69 23.36
#